data_AF-A0A3N0WXR4-F1
#
_entry.id   AF-A0A3N0WXR4-F1
#
_cell.length_a   1.000
_cell.length_b   1.000
_cell.length_c   1.000
_cell.angle_alpha   90.00
_cell.angle_beta   90.00
_cell.angle_gamma   90.00
#
_symmetry.space_group_name_H-M   'P 1'
#
loop_
_entity.id
_entity.type
_entity.pdbx_description
1 polymer ?
#
loop_
_entity_poly.entity_id
_entity_poly.type
_entity_poly.pdbx_seq_one_letter_code
_entity_poly.pdbx_strand_id
1 'polypeptide(L)'
;MKITLEPQKKIYFASDQHFGAPSPKESKAREDKFIRWLEEIKSDAQVLFLMGDLFDFWHEWNHVIPKGYVRVLGKLAELKDSGIELYMFVGNHDLWMKNYFEEEIGCKVFFDKQYFEINGKNFLLAHGDGLGPGDKGYKRMKKLFTNPLAQWAFKWLHPDIAMKIAIYFSTKNKMISGEEDKAFLGEDKEFLIIYSKEKLKTENIDYFIYGHRHLPMVLDLENGKAKYINLGDWISYFTYGVFEGEKFSLKEFKH
;
A
#
# COMPACT_ATOMS: atom_id res chain seq x y z
N MET A 1 -0.81 17.08 -5.87
CA MET A 1 0.48 17.19 -6.62
C MET A 1 0.18 16.94 -8.09
N LYS A 2 0.94 17.53 -9.02
CA LYS A 2 0.71 17.36 -10.47
C LYS A 2 1.82 16.53 -11.10
N ILE A 3 1.45 15.53 -11.89
CA ILE A 3 2.34 14.65 -12.63
C ILE A 3 1.94 14.71 -14.10
N THR A 4 2.92 14.95 -14.98
CA THR A 4 2.74 14.84 -16.43
C THR A 4 3.59 13.68 -16.90
N LEU A 5 2.96 12.67 -17.51
CA LEU A 5 3.68 11.53 -18.04
C LEU A 5 4.46 11.93 -19.29
N GLU A 6 5.72 11.51 -19.33
CA GLU A 6 6.53 11.56 -20.52
C GLU A 6 6.00 10.57 -21.58
N PRO A 7 6.28 10.79 -22.87
CA PRO A 7 5.88 9.85 -23.91
C PRO A 7 6.36 8.43 -23.60
N GLN A 8 5.46 7.45 -23.76
CA GLN A 8 5.70 6.01 -23.51
C GLN A 8 5.97 5.63 -22.04
N LYS A 9 6.02 6.60 -21.12
CA LYS A 9 6.15 6.32 -19.69
C LYS A 9 4.80 6.03 -19.04
N LYS A 10 4.86 5.28 -17.93
CA LYS A 10 3.71 4.77 -17.19
C LYS A 10 3.85 5.04 -15.71
N ILE A 11 2.71 4.99 -15.02
CA ILE A 11 2.64 4.99 -13.56
C ILE A 11 2.17 3.62 -13.10
N TYR A 12 2.89 3.06 -12.14
CA TYR A 12 2.58 1.77 -11.55
C TYR A 12 2.11 1.92 -10.11
N PHE A 13 1.20 1.03 -9.71
CA PHE A 13 0.62 1.00 -8.36
C PHE A 13 0.63 -0.43 -7.83
N ALA A 14 1.10 -0.61 -6.60
CA ALA A 14 1.06 -1.91 -5.93
C ALA A 14 0.81 -1.73 -4.43
N SER A 15 0.13 -2.67 -3.77
CA SER A 15 -0.16 -2.64 -2.33
C SER A 15 -0.09 -4.04 -1.72
N ASP A 16 -0.14 -4.11 -0.39
CA ASP A 16 -0.44 -5.35 0.32
C ASP A 16 0.55 -6.49 0.00
N GLN A 17 1.84 -6.16 0.00
CA GLN A 17 2.91 -7.15 -0.15
C GLN A 17 3.15 -7.94 1.12
N HIS A 18 2.99 -7.32 2.29
CA HIS A 18 3.07 -7.97 3.60
C HIS A 18 4.35 -8.82 3.76
N PHE A 19 5.50 -8.32 3.31
CA PHE A 19 6.75 -9.06 3.47
C PHE A 19 7.01 -9.39 4.95
N GLY A 20 7.36 -10.65 5.22
CA GLY A 20 7.49 -11.22 6.56
C GLY A 20 6.47 -12.31 6.86
N ALA A 21 5.27 -12.26 6.27
CA ALA A 21 4.20 -13.24 6.51
C ALA A 21 4.08 -14.34 5.43
N PRO A 22 3.45 -15.48 5.73
CA PRO A 22 3.22 -16.01 7.09
C PRO A 22 4.51 -16.62 7.67
N SER A 23 5.51 -16.89 6.82
CA SER A 23 6.82 -17.39 7.22
C SER A 23 7.94 -16.72 6.41
N PRO A 24 9.19 -16.68 6.90
CA PRO A 24 10.32 -16.15 6.14
C PRO A 24 10.52 -16.83 4.79
N LYS A 25 10.23 -18.14 4.68
CA LYS A 25 10.39 -18.90 3.43
C LYS A 25 9.38 -18.47 2.37
N GLU A 26 8.11 -18.33 2.76
CA GLU A 26 7.04 -17.89 1.85
C GLU A 26 7.16 -16.42 1.50
N SER A 27 7.51 -15.57 2.49
CA SER A 27 7.87 -14.17 2.24
C SER A 27 8.98 -14.09 1.19
N LYS A 28 10.03 -14.91 1.31
CA LYS A 28 11.17 -14.84 0.40
C LYS A 28 10.78 -15.11 -1.06
N ALA A 29 9.93 -16.10 -1.30
CA ALA A 29 9.41 -16.37 -2.64
C ALA A 29 8.60 -15.18 -3.19
N ARG A 30 7.79 -14.54 -2.33
CA ARG A 30 7.02 -13.33 -2.69
C ARG A 30 7.91 -12.12 -2.94
N GLU A 31 8.94 -11.89 -2.13
CA GLU A 31 9.95 -10.86 -2.33
C GLU A 31 10.64 -11.04 -3.69
N ASP A 32 11.07 -12.26 -4.01
CA ASP A 32 11.74 -12.55 -5.27
C ASP A 32 10.80 -12.34 -6.47
N LYS A 33 9.51 -12.67 -6.33
CA LYS A 33 8.49 -12.39 -7.34
C LYS A 33 8.27 -10.89 -7.53
N PHE A 34 8.15 -10.13 -6.44
CA PHE A 34 7.99 -8.68 -6.50
C PHE A 34 9.21 -8.00 -7.12
N ILE A 35 10.43 -8.44 -6.79
CA ILE A 35 11.66 -7.92 -7.40
C ILE A 35 11.69 -8.16 -8.92
N ARG A 36 11.22 -9.32 -9.41
CA ARG A 36 11.11 -9.57 -10.86
C ARG A 36 10.14 -8.61 -11.52
N TRP A 37 9.01 -8.31 -10.89
CA TRP A 37 8.08 -7.30 -11.40
C TRP A 37 8.68 -5.89 -11.38
N LEU A 38 9.37 -5.51 -10.31
CA LEU A 38 10.07 -4.23 -10.23
C LEU A 38 11.13 -4.09 -11.34
N GLU A 39 11.80 -5.18 -11.72
CA GLU A 39 12.70 -5.20 -12.87
C GLU A 39 11.97 -5.02 -14.21
N GLU A 40 10.83 -5.69 -14.39
CA GLU A 40 10.03 -5.57 -15.63
C GLU A 40 9.56 -4.12 -15.88
N ILE A 41 8.99 -3.48 -14.84
CA ILE A 41 8.45 -2.13 -14.97
C ILE A 41 9.54 -1.06 -15.07
N LYS A 42 10.79 -1.36 -14.70
CA LYS A 42 11.90 -0.37 -14.67
C LYS A 42 12.07 0.34 -16.01
N SER A 43 11.82 -0.34 -17.12
CA SER A 43 12.02 0.20 -18.47
C SER A 43 11.09 1.38 -18.80
N ASP A 44 9.84 1.33 -18.36
CA ASP A 44 8.79 2.28 -18.75
C ASP A 44 8.10 2.99 -17.55
N ALA A 45 8.43 2.64 -16.32
CA ALA A 45 7.98 3.36 -15.15
C ALA A 45 8.61 4.76 -15.09
N GLN A 46 7.77 5.76 -14.85
CA GLN A 46 8.18 7.10 -14.41
C GLN A 46 7.87 7.31 -12.94
N VAL A 47 6.79 6.69 -12.45
CA VAL A 47 6.35 6.77 -11.05
C VAL A 47 5.89 5.39 -10.58
N LEU A 48 6.30 5.01 -9.37
CA LEU A 48 5.77 3.86 -8.65
C LEU A 48 5.14 4.31 -7.33
N PHE A 49 3.87 3.97 -7.17
CA PHE A 49 3.12 4.13 -5.94
C PHE A 49 3.04 2.80 -5.18
N LEU A 50 3.59 2.76 -3.97
CA LEU A 50 3.47 1.67 -3.01
C LEU A 50 2.37 2.02 -2.00
N MET A 51 1.20 1.45 -2.17
CA MET A 51 -0.06 1.88 -1.55
C MET A 51 -0.34 1.16 -0.22
N GLY A 52 0.67 1.14 0.67
CA GLY A 52 0.58 0.58 2.02
C GLY A 52 0.74 -0.93 2.12
N ASP A 53 1.05 -1.36 3.36
CA ASP A 53 1.27 -2.75 3.75
C ASP A 53 2.36 -3.44 2.93
N LEU A 54 3.50 -2.77 2.77
CA LEU A 54 4.69 -3.33 2.14
C LEU A 54 5.28 -4.44 3.00
N PHE A 55 5.30 -4.25 4.32
CA PHE A 55 5.75 -5.24 5.29
C PHE A 55 4.57 -5.74 6.14
N ASP A 56 4.69 -6.96 6.64
CA ASP A 56 3.74 -7.49 7.62
C ASP A 56 3.87 -6.78 8.97
N PHE A 57 5.03 -6.21 9.25
CA PHE A 57 5.24 -5.29 10.35
C PHE A 57 6.53 -4.50 10.13
N TRP A 58 6.48 -3.18 10.28
CA TRP A 58 7.64 -2.30 10.22
C TRP A 58 7.69 -1.33 11.39
N HIS A 59 8.87 -1.18 11.99
CA HIS A 59 9.11 -0.20 13.05
C HIS A 59 10.52 0.37 12.95
N GLU A 60 10.63 1.70 13.02
CA GLU A 60 11.90 2.43 12.97
C GLU A 60 12.35 2.83 14.38
N TRP A 61 13.36 2.12 14.91
CA TRP A 61 14.14 2.61 16.04
C TRP A 61 15.15 3.66 15.56
N ASN A 62 15.71 4.43 16.49
CA ASN A 62 16.67 5.49 16.15
C ASN A 62 17.94 4.99 15.44
N HIS A 63 18.33 3.74 15.65
CA HIS A 63 19.57 3.15 15.12
C HIS A 63 19.39 1.74 14.56
N VAL A 64 18.15 1.22 14.55
CA VAL A 64 17.86 -0.17 14.19
C VAL A 64 16.62 -0.20 13.33
N ILE A 65 16.71 -0.93 12.23
CA ILE A 65 15.58 -1.30 11.38
C ILE A 65 15.35 -2.82 11.45
N PRO A 66 14.14 -3.31 11.13
CA PRO A 66 13.85 -4.73 11.11
C PRO A 66 14.79 -5.49 10.15
N LYS A 67 15.36 -6.61 10.62
CA LYS A 67 16.21 -7.47 9.79
C LYS A 67 15.39 -8.11 8.68
N GLY A 68 15.87 -8.01 7.44
CA GLY A 68 15.27 -8.67 6.28
C GLY A 68 15.23 -7.74 5.07
N TYR A 69 14.56 -8.19 4.01
CA TYR A 69 14.12 -7.37 2.87
C TYR A 69 15.20 -6.59 2.11
N VAL A 70 16.49 -6.80 2.42
CA VAL A 70 17.62 -6.03 1.86
C VAL A 70 17.61 -6.01 0.33
N ARG A 71 17.16 -7.09 -0.31
CA ARG A 71 17.05 -7.15 -1.77
C ARG A 71 15.88 -6.32 -2.31
N VAL A 72 14.76 -6.28 -1.59
CA VAL A 72 13.61 -5.42 -1.95
C VAL A 72 14.02 -3.95 -1.74
N LEU A 73 14.60 -3.61 -0.60
CA LEU A 73 15.06 -2.26 -0.30
C LEU A 73 16.11 -1.79 -1.31
N GLY A 74 17.10 -2.64 -1.62
CA GLY A 74 18.10 -2.35 -2.65
C GLY A 74 17.48 -2.19 -4.03
N LYS A 75 16.43 -2.96 -4.36
CA LYS A 75 15.71 -2.80 -5.62
C LYS A 75 14.96 -1.47 -5.70
N LEU A 76 14.32 -1.05 -4.61
CA LEU A 76 13.65 0.25 -4.55
C LEU A 76 14.65 1.41 -4.68
N ALA A 77 15.80 1.34 -3.98
CA ALA A 77 16.88 2.30 -4.14
C ALA A 77 17.38 2.35 -5.60
N GLU A 78 17.63 1.19 -6.22
CA GLU A 78 18.04 1.11 -7.63
C GLU A 78 17.02 1.77 -8.58
N LEU A 79 15.71 1.57 -8.36
CA LEU A 79 14.68 2.24 -9.16
C LEU A 79 14.73 3.76 -8.97
N LYS A 80 14.85 4.24 -7.72
CA LYS A 80 14.94 5.68 -7.44
C LYS A 80 16.20 6.30 -8.07
N ASP A 81 17.35 5.64 -7.94
CA ASP A 81 18.61 6.05 -8.55
C ASP A 81 18.55 6.10 -10.08
N SER A 82 17.70 5.25 -10.69
CA SER A 82 17.46 5.27 -12.14
C SER A 82 16.52 6.38 -12.61
N GLY A 83 16.04 7.22 -11.69
CA GLY A 83 15.18 8.38 -11.98
C GLY A 83 13.68 8.13 -11.86
N ILE A 84 13.27 6.96 -11.34
CA ILE A 84 11.86 6.63 -11.13
C ILE A 84 11.40 7.27 -9.82
N GLU A 85 10.33 8.05 -9.85
CA GLU A 85 9.77 8.65 -8.64
C GLU A 85 9.04 7.60 -7.80
N LEU A 86 9.33 7.56 -6.50
CA LEU A 86 8.75 6.60 -5.56
C LEU A 86 7.90 7.32 -4.52
N TYR A 87 6.63 6.94 -4.46
CA TYR A 87 5.69 7.39 -3.44
C TYR A 87 5.22 6.19 -2.63
N MET A 88 5.31 6.29 -1.31
CA MET A 88 4.87 5.25 -0.39
C MET A 88 3.75 5.77 0.48
N PHE A 89 2.67 5.01 0.61
CA PHE A 89 1.63 5.24 1.59
C PHE A 89 1.84 4.27 2.75
N VAL A 90 1.61 4.75 3.96
CA VAL A 90 1.64 3.92 5.17
C VAL A 90 0.31 3.17 5.27
N GLY A 91 0.38 1.85 5.44
CA GLY A 91 -0.78 1.00 5.70
C GLY A 91 -0.96 0.66 7.19
N ASN A 92 -1.90 -0.24 7.50
CA ASN A 92 -2.16 -0.63 8.89
C ASN A 92 -1.09 -1.53 9.52
N HIS A 93 -0.26 -2.21 8.72
CA HIS A 93 0.88 -2.99 9.21
C HIS A 93 2.17 -2.18 9.32
N ASP A 94 2.23 -1.06 8.60
CA ASP A 94 3.40 -0.19 8.50
C ASP A 94 3.28 1.10 9.33
N LEU A 95 2.32 1.17 10.25
CA LEU A 95 1.95 2.38 11.02
C LEU A 95 3.11 3.09 11.74
N TRP A 96 4.23 2.39 11.96
CA TRP A 96 5.41 2.91 12.66
C TRP A 96 6.61 3.18 11.73
N MET A 97 6.37 3.28 10.42
CA MET A 97 7.25 3.98 9.49
C MET A 97 7.41 5.44 9.93
N LYS A 98 8.59 6.02 9.66
CA LYS A 98 8.88 7.44 9.91
C LYS A 98 9.57 8.02 8.68
N ASN A 99 10.87 8.22 8.75
CA ASN A 99 11.67 8.93 7.76
C ASN A 99 12.76 8.05 7.13
N TYR A 100 12.94 6.79 7.57
CA TYR A 100 14.00 5.92 7.03
C TYR A 100 13.91 5.77 5.50
N PHE A 101 12.72 5.52 4.95
CA PHE A 101 12.54 5.41 3.49
C PHE A 101 12.75 6.74 2.76
N GLU A 102 12.46 7.87 3.42
CA GLU A 102 12.68 9.19 2.84
C GLU A 102 14.17 9.54 2.81
N GLU A 103 14.89 9.24 3.90
CA GLU A 103 16.31 9.58 4.07
C GLU A 103 17.25 8.62 3.32
N GLU A 104 16.98 7.31 3.38
CA GLU A 104 17.91 6.29 2.84
C GLU A 104 17.61 5.90 1.39
N ILE A 105 16.34 5.98 0.96
CA ILE A 105 15.94 5.60 -0.41
C ILE A 105 15.55 6.84 -1.23
N GLY A 106 15.13 7.95 -0.60
CA GLY A 106 14.60 9.10 -1.33
C GLY A 106 13.16 8.92 -1.81
N CYS A 107 12.42 8.00 -1.20
CA CYS A 107 10.97 7.90 -1.38
C CYS A 107 10.27 9.07 -0.69
N LYS A 108 9.07 9.44 -1.12
CA LYS A 108 8.20 10.30 -0.31
C LYS A 108 7.14 9.46 0.40
N VAL A 109 7.06 9.58 1.73
CA VAL A 109 6.17 8.76 2.56
C VAL A 109 4.93 9.56 2.98
N PHE A 110 3.75 8.95 2.78
CA PHE A 110 2.45 9.54 3.07
C PHE A 110 1.71 8.76 4.14
N PHE A 111 1.38 9.44 5.23
CA PHE A 111 0.62 8.88 6.35
C PHE A 111 -0.90 9.04 6.17
N ASP A 112 -1.30 9.88 5.21
CA ASP A 112 -2.68 10.22 4.90
C ASP A 112 -2.94 10.15 3.40
N LYS A 113 -4.22 10.03 3.03
CA LYS A 113 -4.66 10.13 1.63
C LYS A 113 -4.09 11.36 0.93
N GLN A 114 -3.74 11.21 -0.34
CA GLN A 114 -3.21 12.28 -1.17
C GLN A 114 -4.04 12.47 -2.43
N TYR A 115 -4.01 13.71 -2.94
CA TYR A 115 -4.63 14.09 -4.19
C TYR A 115 -3.57 14.36 -5.24
N PHE A 116 -3.72 13.71 -6.40
CA PHE A 116 -2.84 13.87 -7.55
C PHE A 116 -3.63 14.29 -8.79
N GLU A 117 -3.08 15.19 -9.58
CA GLU A 117 -3.52 15.44 -10.94
C GLU A 117 -2.50 14.78 -11.87
N ILE A 118 -2.91 13.75 -12.62
CA ILE A 118 -2.04 12.97 -13.49
C ILE A 118 -2.61 13.05 -14.91
N ASN A 119 -1.87 13.66 -15.84
CA ASN A 119 -2.36 13.90 -17.21
C ASN A 119 -3.77 14.53 -17.24
N GLY A 120 -4.04 15.50 -16.36
CA GLY A 120 -5.33 16.19 -16.27
C GLY A 120 -6.46 15.37 -15.62
N LYS A 121 -6.17 14.17 -15.11
CA LYS A 121 -7.12 13.34 -14.34
C LYS A 121 -6.85 13.48 -12.85
N ASN A 122 -7.91 13.56 -12.05
CA ASN A 122 -7.83 13.71 -10.60
C ASN A 122 -7.87 12.34 -9.92
N PHE A 123 -6.87 12.08 -9.08
CA PHE A 123 -6.70 10.85 -8.33
C PHE A 123 -6.80 11.12 -6.83
N LEU A 124 -7.56 10.28 -6.13
CA LEU A 124 -7.46 10.12 -4.68
C LEU A 124 -6.74 8.81 -4.40
N LEU A 125 -5.58 8.91 -3.75
CA LEU A 125 -4.72 7.79 -3.41
C LEU A 125 -4.70 7.61 -1.89
N ALA A 126 -4.95 6.40 -1.39
CA ALA A 126 -4.79 6.04 0.01
C ALA A 126 -4.60 4.53 0.16
N HIS A 127 -4.03 4.05 1.27
CA HIS A 127 -4.05 2.61 1.55
C HIS A 127 -5.49 2.09 1.71
N GLY A 128 -6.29 2.74 2.56
CA GLY A 128 -7.74 2.51 2.68
C GLY A 128 -8.20 2.25 4.11
N ASP A 129 -7.30 1.80 4.97
CA ASP A 129 -7.55 1.54 6.38
C ASP A 129 -8.20 2.75 7.11
N GLY A 130 -9.26 2.50 7.87
CA GLY A 130 -9.94 3.52 8.66
C GLY A 130 -10.67 4.62 7.86
N LEU A 131 -10.73 4.55 6.52
CA LEU A 131 -11.61 5.39 5.73
C LEU A 131 -13.08 4.93 5.82
N GLY A 132 -14.00 5.79 5.40
CA GLY A 132 -15.42 5.46 5.32
C GLY A 132 -16.13 5.17 6.65
N PRO A 133 -17.41 4.79 6.58
CA PRO A 133 -18.18 4.39 7.74
C PRO A 133 -17.71 3.02 8.28
N GLY A 134 -17.94 2.76 9.57
CA GLY A 134 -17.60 1.47 10.17
C GLY A 134 -16.14 1.36 10.64
N ASP A 135 -15.65 0.13 10.66
CA ASP A 135 -14.30 -0.25 11.08
C ASP A 135 -13.89 0.26 12.49
N LYS A 136 -14.84 0.19 13.43
CA LYS A 136 -14.66 0.73 14.78
C LYS A 136 -13.55 0.01 15.55
N GLY A 137 -13.34 -1.28 15.27
CA GLY A 137 -12.29 -2.10 15.88
C GLY A 137 -10.91 -1.58 15.50
N TYR A 138 -10.63 -1.52 14.18
CA TYR A 138 -9.39 -0.97 13.68
C TYR A 138 -9.18 0.48 14.11
N LYS A 139 -10.18 1.37 13.99
CA LYS A 139 -10.04 2.78 14.39
C LYS A 139 -9.64 2.95 15.86
N ARG A 140 -10.15 2.09 16.76
CA ARG A 140 -9.74 2.05 18.17
C ARG A 140 -8.33 1.51 18.33
N MET A 141 -8.00 0.44 17.61
CA MET A 141 -6.66 -0.14 17.59
C MET A 141 -5.64 0.88 17.09
N LYS A 142 -5.86 1.52 15.94
CA LYS A 142 -5.03 2.60 15.39
C LYS A 142 -4.76 3.66 16.46
N LYS A 143 -5.78 4.14 17.17
CA LYS A 143 -5.60 5.12 18.26
C LYS A 143 -4.66 4.66 19.37
N LEU A 144 -4.67 3.36 19.71
CA LEU A 144 -3.74 2.78 20.68
C LEU A 144 -2.33 2.68 20.11
N PHE A 145 -2.18 2.17 18.88
CA PHE A 145 -0.89 1.99 18.22
C PHE A 145 -0.22 3.32 17.83
N THR A 146 -1.00 4.38 17.60
CA THR A 146 -0.49 5.73 17.35
C THR A 146 -0.37 6.57 18.63
N ASN A 147 -0.61 5.99 19.81
CA ASN A 147 -0.44 6.70 21.07
C ASN A 147 1.05 6.92 21.36
N PRO A 148 1.53 8.16 21.58
CA PRO A 148 2.94 8.43 21.81
C PRO A 148 3.54 7.70 23.01
N LEU A 149 2.77 7.49 24.08
CA LEU A 149 3.23 6.73 25.26
C LEU A 149 3.35 5.24 24.95
N ALA A 150 2.42 4.68 24.17
CA ALA A 150 2.49 3.29 23.75
C ALA A 150 3.69 3.04 22.82
N GLN A 151 3.92 3.93 21.85
CA GLN A 151 5.09 3.87 20.97
C GLN A 151 6.39 4.06 21.76
N TRP A 152 6.41 5.01 22.70
CA TRP A 152 7.56 5.21 23.59
C TRP A 152 7.87 3.96 24.42
N ALA A 153 6.84 3.34 25.03
CA ALA A 153 7.01 2.11 25.81
C ALA A 153 7.49 0.94 24.94
N PHE A 154 6.92 0.77 23.75
CA PHE A 154 7.32 -0.28 22.81
C PHE A 154 8.78 -0.10 22.34
N LYS A 155 9.20 1.14 22.07
CA LYS A 155 10.56 1.48 21.64
C LYS A 155 11.63 1.05 22.65
N TRP A 156 11.31 0.98 23.95
CA TRP A 156 12.25 0.56 25.00
C TRP A 156 12.40 -0.96 25.12
N LEU A 157 11.52 -1.74 24.50
CA LEU A 157 11.76 -3.17 24.36
C LEU A 157 12.96 -3.39 23.44
N HIS A 158 13.82 -4.34 23.82
CA HIS A 158 14.90 -4.78 22.94
C HIS A 158 14.31 -5.16 21.56
N PRO A 159 14.88 -4.71 20.42
CA PRO A 159 14.30 -4.94 19.10
C PRO A 159 13.91 -6.40 18.82
N ASP A 160 14.74 -7.36 19.22
CA ASP A 160 14.40 -8.80 19.05
C ASP A 160 13.16 -9.24 19.84
N ILE A 161 12.90 -8.66 21.02
CA ILE A 161 11.71 -8.96 21.83
C ILE A 161 10.49 -8.29 21.21
N ALA A 162 10.62 -7.00 20.90
CA ALA A 162 9.59 -6.22 20.24
C ALA A 162 9.12 -6.86 18.93
N MET A 163 10.06 -7.23 18.05
CA MET A 163 9.76 -7.85 16.76
C MET A 163 9.07 -9.21 16.93
N LYS A 164 9.52 -10.05 17.88
CA LYS A 164 8.84 -11.34 18.17
C LYS A 164 7.38 -11.14 18.57
N ILE A 165 7.11 -10.17 19.46
CA ILE A 165 5.76 -9.84 19.91
C ILE A 165 4.92 -9.35 18.73
N ALA A 166 5.45 -8.40 17.96
CA ALA A 166 4.73 -7.78 16.84
C ALA A 166 4.38 -8.79 15.74
N ILE A 167 5.36 -9.60 15.31
CA ILE A 167 5.15 -10.64 14.28
C ILE A 167 4.11 -11.67 14.76
N TYR A 168 4.16 -12.08 16.03
CA TYR A 168 3.16 -12.99 16.59
C TYR A 168 1.74 -12.43 16.50
N PHE A 169 1.53 -11.16 16.86
CA PHE A 169 0.19 -10.56 16.82
C PHE A 169 -0.28 -10.28 15.38
N SER A 170 0.63 -9.84 14.50
CA SER A 170 0.33 -9.59 13.10
C SER A 170 -0.15 -10.86 12.39
N THR A 171 0.61 -11.95 12.50
CA THR A 171 0.29 -13.24 11.87
C THR A 171 -0.95 -13.90 12.45
N LYS A 172 -1.18 -13.80 13.77
CA LYS A 172 -2.35 -14.40 14.42
C LYS A 172 -3.65 -13.72 14.00
N ASN A 173 -3.66 -12.40 13.89
CA ASN A 173 -4.85 -11.66 13.48
C ASN A 173 -5.26 -11.97 12.03
N LYS A 174 -4.29 -12.20 11.13
CA LYS A 174 -4.55 -12.58 9.73
C LYS A 174 -5.19 -13.95 9.55
N MET A 175 -4.75 -14.95 10.31
CA MET A 175 -5.36 -16.30 10.22
C MET A 175 -6.83 -16.30 10.62
N ILE A 176 -7.29 -15.28 11.35
CA ILE A 176 -8.67 -15.16 11.84
C ILE A 176 -9.57 -14.44 10.82
N SER A 177 -9.04 -13.62 9.90
CA SER A 177 -9.85 -12.83 8.95
C SER A 177 -9.86 -13.35 7.50
N GLY A 178 -8.95 -14.24 7.13
CA GLY A 178 -8.59 -14.53 5.72
C GLY A 178 -9.62 -15.21 4.81
N GLU A 179 -10.70 -15.82 5.30
CA GLU A 179 -11.73 -16.44 4.44
C GLU A 179 -12.95 -15.53 4.22
N GLU A 180 -13.40 -14.79 5.24
CA GLU A 180 -14.54 -13.87 5.12
C GLU A 180 -14.20 -12.61 4.31
N ASP A 181 -12.94 -12.15 4.36
CA ASP A 181 -12.49 -10.92 3.69
C ASP A 181 -12.44 -11.01 2.16
N LYS A 182 -12.51 -12.22 1.58
CA LYS A 182 -12.38 -12.48 0.14
C LYS A 182 -13.69 -12.32 -0.64
N ALA A 183 -14.83 -12.27 0.03
CA ALA A 183 -16.12 -12.08 -0.64
C ALA A 183 -16.39 -10.60 -0.88
N PHE A 184 -16.81 -10.25 -2.09
CA PHE A 184 -17.37 -8.92 -2.36
C PHE A 184 -18.73 -8.80 -1.68
N LEU A 185 -18.86 -7.83 -0.77
CA LEU A 185 -20.07 -7.69 0.07
C LEU A 185 -21.19 -6.90 -0.60
N GLY A 186 -20.93 -6.36 -1.80
CA GLY A 186 -21.80 -5.41 -2.50
C GLY A 186 -21.42 -3.97 -2.21
N GLU A 187 -21.69 -3.08 -3.16
CA GLU A 187 -21.25 -1.67 -3.11
C GLU A 187 -21.72 -0.91 -1.85
N ASP A 188 -22.90 -1.24 -1.32
CA ASP A 188 -23.48 -0.57 -0.15
C ASP A 188 -22.95 -1.10 1.19
N LYS A 189 -22.07 -2.11 1.16
CA LYS A 189 -21.42 -2.69 2.34
C LYS A 189 -19.90 -2.53 2.33
N GLU A 190 -19.32 -2.18 1.19
CA GLU A 190 -17.89 -1.89 1.06
C GLU A 190 -17.60 -0.44 1.48
N PHE A 191 -17.02 -0.26 2.67
CA PHE A 191 -16.82 1.08 3.25
C PHE A 191 -15.99 2.03 2.37
N LEU A 192 -15.03 1.52 1.59
CA LEU A 192 -14.24 2.33 0.66
C LEU A 192 -15.04 2.77 -0.57
N ILE A 193 -15.97 1.94 -1.04
CA ILE A 193 -16.88 2.31 -2.13
C ILE A 193 -17.83 3.40 -1.63
N ILE A 194 -18.43 3.21 -0.46
CA ILE A 194 -19.29 4.22 0.18
C ILE A 194 -18.52 5.53 0.37
N TYR A 195 -17.30 5.48 0.92
CA TYR A 195 -16.45 6.66 1.10
C TYR A 195 -16.18 7.38 -0.23
N SER A 196 -15.91 6.64 -1.31
CA SER A 196 -15.64 7.21 -2.63
C SER A 196 -16.88 7.89 -3.21
N LYS A 197 -18.06 7.24 -3.10
CA LYS A 197 -19.35 7.85 -3.49
C LYS A 197 -19.64 9.14 -2.72
N GLU A 198 -19.39 9.17 -1.42
CA GLU A 198 -19.55 10.39 -0.62
C GLU A 198 -18.60 11.50 -1.06
N LYS A 199 -17.35 11.17 -1.41
CA LYS A 199 -16.37 12.15 -1.88
C LYS A 199 -16.76 12.79 -3.22
N LEU A 200 -17.34 12.01 -4.12
CA LEU A 200 -17.83 12.50 -5.43
C LEU A 200 -18.95 13.54 -5.32
N LYS A 201 -19.65 13.64 -4.17
CA LYS A 201 -20.66 14.67 -3.96
C LYS A 201 -20.06 16.08 -3.84
N THR A 202 -18.80 16.18 -3.43
CA THR A 202 -18.15 17.46 -3.12
C THR A 202 -16.87 17.72 -3.90
N GLU A 203 -16.30 16.68 -4.52
CA GLU A 203 -14.99 16.72 -5.15
C GLU A 203 -15.04 16.08 -6.54
N ASN A 204 -14.30 16.63 -7.51
CA ASN A 204 -14.19 16.06 -8.84
C ASN A 204 -12.98 15.11 -8.91
N ILE A 205 -13.24 13.80 -8.84
CA ILE A 205 -12.21 12.75 -8.80
C ILE A 205 -12.52 11.75 -9.91
N ASP A 206 -11.54 11.46 -10.77
CA ASP A 206 -11.67 10.47 -11.85
C ASP A 206 -11.33 9.06 -11.36
N TYR A 207 -10.34 8.93 -10.46
CA TYR A 207 -9.83 7.64 -9.99
C TYR A 207 -9.62 7.62 -8.48
N PHE A 208 -10.19 6.61 -7.81
CA PHE A 208 -9.87 6.27 -6.43
C PHE A 208 -9.04 4.99 -6.42
N ILE A 209 -7.81 5.06 -5.93
CA ILE A 209 -6.90 3.90 -5.87
C ILE A 209 -6.64 3.54 -4.41
N TYR A 210 -6.96 2.30 -4.06
CA TYR A 210 -6.79 1.74 -2.72
C TYR A 210 -6.11 0.38 -2.73
N GLY A 211 -5.56 -0.02 -1.58
CA GLY A 211 -5.20 -1.40 -1.23
C GLY A 211 -6.15 -1.95 -0.17
N HIS A 212 -5.59 -2.57 0.87
CA HIS A 212 -6.22 -2.93 2.15
C HIS A 212 -7.32 -4.02 2.10
N ARG A 213 -8.20 -4.04 1.10
CA ARG A 213 -9.24 -5.08 1.00
C ARG A 213 -8.72 -6.41 0.48
N HIS A 214 -7.47 -6.47 0.01
CA HIS A 214 -6.84 -7.66 -0.59
C HIS A 214 -7.58 -8.25 -1.81
N LEU A 215 -8.72 -7.69 -2.21
CA LEU A 215 -9.57 -8.16 -3.28
C LEU A 215 -9.44 -7.22 -4.48
N PRO A 216 -8.86 -7.67 -5.61
CA PRO A 216 -8.75 -6.84 -6.80
C PRO A 216 -10.13 -6.48 -7.34
N MET A 217 -10.42 -5.19 -7.46
CA MET A 217 -11.73 -4.68 -7.90
C MET A 217 -11.56 -3.46 -8.80
N VAL A 218 -12.36 -3.38 -9.86
CA VAL A 218 -12.53 -2.17 -10.68
C VAL A 218 -14.02 -1.96 -10.88
N LEU A 219 -14.55 -0.84 -10.37
CA LEU A 219 -15.97 -0.52 -10.41
C LEU A 219 -16.17 0.91 -10.92
N ASP A 220 -17.17 1.08 -11.78
CA ASP A 220 -17.60 2.41 -12.22
C ASP A 220 -18.48 3.05 -11.14
N LEU A 221 -18.18 4.30 -10.79
CA LEU A 221 -18.97 5.12 -9.89
C LEU A 221 -19.71 6.20 -10.69
N GLU A 222 -20.90 6.59 -10.21
CA GLU A 222 -21.69 7.70 -10.77
C GLU A 222 -21.88 7.59 -12.30
N ASN A 223 -22.28 6.41 -12.78
CA ASN A 223 -22.46 6.10 -14.21
C ASN A 223 -21.18 6.28 -15.06
N GLY A 224 -20.02 5.93 -14.50
CA GLY A 224 -18.73 5.96 -15.21
C GLY A 224 -18.02 7.31 -15.16
N LYS A 225 -18.48 8.25 -14.34
CA LYS A 225 -17.76 9.52 -14.09
C LYS A 225 -16.42 9.31 -13.37
N ALA A 226 -16.37 8.29 -12.52
CA ALA A 226 -15.17 7.95 -11.76
C ALA A 226 -15.02 6.44 -11.66
N LYS A 227 -13.80 5.98 -11.35
CA LYS A 227 -13.53 4.57 -11.09
C LYS A 227 -13.04 4.36 -9.66
N TYR A 228 -13.63 3.37 -8.99
CA TYR A 228 -13.10 2.77 -7.79
C TYR A 228 -12.16 1.63 -8.17
N ILE A 229 -10.93 1.66 -7.67
CA ILE A 229 -9.96 0.59 -7.84
C ILE A 229 -9.46 0.14 -6.47
N ASN A 230 -9.56 -1.17 -6.26
CA ASN A 230 -8.79 -1.86 -5.23
C ASN A 230 -7.73 -2.72 -5.90
N LEU A 231 -6.47 -2.54 -5.50
CA LEU A 231 -5.32 -3.15 -6.19
C LEU A 231 -5.20 -4.66 -5.97
N GLY A 232 -5.88 -5.21 -4.97
CA GLY A 232 -5.66 -6.59 -4.54
C GLY A 232 -4.38 -6.73 -3.71
N ASP A 233 -3.72 -7.88 -3.78
CA ASP A 233 -2.52 -8.16 -2.99
C ASP A 233 -1.44 -8.90 -3.76
N TRP A 234 -0.26 -9.01 -3.16
CA TRP A 234 0.86 -9.82 -3.67
C TRP A 234 0.94 -11.20 -3.01
N ILE A 235 -0.13 -11.68 -2.38
CA ILE A 235 -0.17 -12.94 -1.65
C ILE A 235 -0.92 -14.00 -2.45
N SER A 236 -2.16 -13.68 -2.83
CA SER A 236 -3.08 -14.55 -3.55
C SER A 236 -3.18 -14.18 -5.02
N TYR A 237 -3.24 -12.88 -5.32
CA TYR A 237 -3.60 -12.40 -6.66
C TYR A 237 -2.38 -11.94 -7.47
N PHE A 238 -1.37 -11.35 -6.84
CA PHE A 238 -0.22 -10.75 -7.51
C PHE A 238 -0.62 -9.66 -8.51
N THR A 239 -1.57 -8.82 -8.11
CA THR A 239 -2.13 -7.77 -8.96
C THR A 239 -1.45 -6.42 -8.74
N TYR A 240 -1.49 -5.60 -9.79
CA TYR A 240 -0.93 -4.25 -9.78
C TYR A 240 -1.71 -3.34 -10.75
N GLY A 241 -1.72 -2.05 -10.46
CA GLY A 241 -2.32 -1.02 -11.30
C GLY A 241 -1.31 -0.43 -12.28
N VAL A 242 -1.78 -0.09 -13.48
CA VAL A 242 -1.01 0.65 -14.48
C VAL A 242 -1.86 1.77 -15.03
N PHE A 243 -1.34 3.00 -14.97
CA PHE A 243 -1.90 4.15 -15.67
C PHE A 243 -0.96 4.54 -16.82
N GLU A 244 -1.49 4.49 -18.04
CA GLU A 244 -0.76 4.82 -19.27
C GLU A 244 -1.65 5.67 -20.19
N GLY A 245 -1.09 6.77 -20.70
CA GLY A 245 -1.86 7.78 -21.43
C GLY A 245 -2.95 8.41 -20.56
N GLU A 246 -4.19 7.95 -20.73
CA GLU A 246 -5.37 8.39 -19.97
C GLU A 246 -6.16 7.23 -19.33
N LYS A 247 -5.63 6.00 -19.42
CA LYS A 247 -6.36 4.79 -19.03
C LYS A 247 -5.67 4.09 -17.87
N PHE A 248 -6.47 3.74 -16.87
CA PHE A 248 -6.07 2.84 -15.80
C PHE A 248 -6.44 1.39 -16.16
N SER A 249 -5.54 0.45 -15.85
CA SER A 249 -5.78 -0.98 -15.95
C SER A 249 -5.27 -1.70 -14.70
N LEU A 250 -6.02 -2.69 -14.22
CA LEU A 250 -5.58 -3.61 -13.18
C LEU A 250 -5.08 -4.89 -13.86
N LYS A 251 -3.83 -5.28 -13.58
CA LYS A 251 -3.14 -6.40 -14.22
C LYS A 251 -2.68 -7.41 -13.17
N GLU A 252 -2.42 -8.63 -13.62
CA GLU A 252 -1.88 -9.73 -12.81
C GLU A 252 -0.44 -10.04 -13.25
N PHE A 253 0.48 -10.22 -12.30
CA PHE A 253 1.85 -10.63 -12.55
C PHE A 253 2.01 -12.15 -12.45
N LYS A 254 2.31 -12.79 -13.59
CA LYS A 254 2.34 -14.25 -13.73
C LYS A 254 3.72 -14.90 -13.59
N HIS A 255 4.81 -14.12 -13.59
CA HIS A 255 6.19 -14.62 -13.66
C HIS A 255 6.94 -14.60 -12.33
#